data_AF-A0A3B8WEU0-F1
#
_entry.id   AF-A0A3B8WEU0-F1
#
_cell.length_a   1.000
_cell.length_b   1.000
_cell.length_c   1.000
_cell.angle_alpha   90.00
_cell.angle_beta   90.00
_cell.angle_gamma   90.00
#
_symmetry.space_group_name_H-M   'P 1'
#
loop_
_entity.id
_entity.type
_entity.pdbx_description
1 polymer ?
#
loop_
_entity_poly.entity_id
_entity_poly.type
_entity_poly.pdbx_seq_one_letter_code
_entity_poly.pdbx_strand_id
1 'polypeptide(L)'
;MLGLAASPVWAETDRLTRFSTMTSLEDGWEPLTFPNIETHTRYTLDTDDGQQVVRADADDSASGLIARVELVPGDSLTLSWRWKVSNIYEAGNAREKSGDDYPARIYVAFEFQPDKAGFFERARRKTVEVLFGETLPGNALNYIWANQLPEQSMVANAYTDKTMMIAVNSGPSQVGEWVTVTRDLVADYRQAFGEEPPAIVGVAIMTDADNTGEQATAWYGDLT
;
A
#
# COMPACT_ATOMS: atom_id res chain seq x y z
N MET A 1 36.71 -23.57 20.70
CA MET A 1 35.95 -24.20 19.60
C MET A 1 34.78 -23.27 19.30
N LEU A 2 34.95 -22.37 18.33
CA LEU A 2 33.95 -21.36 17.95
C LEU A 2 32.86 -22.06 17.14
N GLY A 3 31.64 -22.10 17.69
CA GLY A 3 30.46 -22.56 16.96
C GLY A 3 30.00 -21.46 16.01
N LEU A 4 30.08 -21.71 14.70
CA LEU A 4 29.40 -20.91 13.69
C LEU A 4 27.89 -21.14 13.88
N ALA A 5 27.19 -20.14 14.42
CA ALA A 5 25.74 -20.12 14.34
C ALA A 5 25.38 -19.85 12.87
N ALA A 6 24.79 -20.84 12.20
CA ALA A 6 24.16 -20.61 10.92
C ALA A 6 23.00 -19.64 11.13
N SER A 7 23.03 -18.50 10.45
CA SER A 7 21.87 -17.60 10.38
C SER A 7 20.68 -18.39 9.83
N PRO A 8 19.46 -18.19 10.36
CA PRO A 8 18.28 -18.83 9.80
C PRO A 8 18.16 -18.43 8.32
N VAL A 9 18.04 -19.45 7.46
CA VAL A 9 17.67 -19.25 6.06
C VAL A 9 16.17 -18.98 6.07
N TRP A 10 15.80 -17.72 5.82
CA TRP A 10 14.41 -17.31 5.63
C TRP A 10 13.90 -17.93 4.32
N ALA A 11 12.63 -18.33 4.29
CA ALA A 11 12.05 -18.91 3.08
C ALA A 11 11.98 -17.85 1.96
N GLU A 12 12.16 -18.28 0.71
CA GLU A 12 12.08 -17.41 -0.46
C GLU A 12 10.67 -16.79 -0.64
N THR A 13 9.66 -17.42 -0.04
CA THR A 13 8.24 -17.02 -0.02
C THR A 13 7.94 -15.81 0.88
N ASP A 14 8.87 -15.43 1.76
CA ASP A 14 8.69 -14.32 2.72
C ASP A 14 9.09 -12.96 2.13
N ARG A 15 9.42 -12.89 0.83
CA ARG A 15 9.97 -11.69 0.20
C ARG A 15 9.08 -11.24 -0.95
N LEU A 16 8.86 -9.94 -1.03
CA LEU A 16 8.17 -9.33 -2.17
C LEU A 16 9.00 -9.56 -3.44
N THR A 17 8.35 -10.05 -4.50
CA THR A 17 9.00 -10.11 -5.81
C THR A 17 9.35 -8.71 -6.25
N ARG A 18 10.64 -8.48 -6.54
CA ARG A 18 11.14 -7.17 -6.96
C ARG A 18 10.72 -6.85 -8.37
N PHE A 19 10.18 -5.66 -8.59
CA PHE A 19 9.83 -5.15 -9.91
C PHE A 19 11.00 -5.23 -10.89
N SER A 20 12.23 -5.02 -10.44
CA SER A 20 13.44 -5.10 -11.26
C SER A 20 13.77 -6.50 -11.80
N THR A 21 13.14 -7.54 -11.26
CA THR A 21 13.38 -8.95 -11.63
C THR A 21 12.19 -9.62 -12.30
N MET A 22 11.04 -8.96 -12.34
CA MET A 22 9.82 -9.51 -12.94
C MET A 22 9.96 -9.64 -14.45
N THR A 23 9.36 -10.69 -15.00
CA THR A 23 9.21 -10.92 -16.45
C THR A 23 7.79 -10.61 -16.91
N SER A 24 6.83 -10.64 -15.99
CA SER A 24 5.44 -10.24 -16.20
C SER A 24 4.87 -9.58 -14.93
N LEU A 25 3.78 -8.82 -15.05
CA LEU A 25 3.10 -8.24 -13.87
C LEU A 25 2.48 -9.31 -12.94
N GLU A 26 2.35 -10.55 -13.41
CA GLU A 26 1.78 -11.67 -12.64
C GLU A 26 2.84 -12.38 -11.79
N ASP A 27 4.11 -11.95 -11.86
CA ASP A 27 5.23 -12.55 -11.15
C ASP A 27 5.20 -12.15 -9.66
N GLY A 28 4.34 -12.80 -8.88
CA GLY A 28 4.18 -12.56 -7.44
C GLY A 28 3.35 -11.32 -7.08
N TRP A 29 2.74 -10.69 -8.09
CA TRP A 29 1.78 -9.59 -7.93
C TRP A 29 0.49 -9.96 -8.67
N GLU A 30 -0.66 -9.58 -8.11
CA GLU A 30 -1.97 -9.81 -8.70
C GLU A 30 -2.76 -8.50 -8.80
N PRO A 31 -3.67 -8.35 -9.78
CA PRO A 31 -4.56 -7.20 -9.85
C PRO A 31 -5.42 -7.07 -8.58
N LEU A 32 -5.46 -5.85 -8.02
CA LEU A 32 -6.35 -5.49 -6.92
C LEU A 32 -7.43 -4.54 -7.44
N THR A 33 -8.68 -5.01 -7.44
CA THR A 33 -9.85 -4.23 -7.92
C THR A 33 -10.87 -4.05 -6.81
N PHE A 34 -11.71 -3.02 -6.96
CA PHE A 34 -12.71 -2.65 -5.95
C PHE A 34 -14.11 -2.63 -6.57
N PRO A 35 -15.15 -3.05 -5.83
CA PRO A 35 -16.53 -2.92 -6.29
C PRO A 35 -16.89 -1.46 -6.58
N ASN A 36 -17.68 -1.26 -7.63
CA ASN A 36 -18.14 0.06 -8.10
C ASN A 36 -17.04 0.97 -8.68
N ILE A 37 -15.88 0.41 -9.04
CA ILE A 37 -14.91 1.09 -9.90
C ILE A 37 -15.07 0.56 -11.33
N GLU A 38 -15.49 1.42 -12.25
CA GLU A 38 -15.74 1.05 -13.65
C GLU A 38 -14.45 1.03 -14.48
N THR A 39 -13.57 2.02 -14.24
CA THR A 39 -12.30 2.19 -14.96
C THR A 39 -11.14 1.86 -14.04
N HIS A 40 -10.25 0.97 -14.47
CA HIS A 40 -9.10 0.54 -13.69
C HIS A 40 -7.81 1.20 -14.19
N THR A 41 -6.94 1.57 -13.24
CA THR A 41 -5.59 2.07 -13.50
C THR A 41 -4.81 1.07 -14.34
N ARG A 42 -4.06 1.57 -15.33
CA ARG A 42 -3.25 0.74 -16.23
C ARG A 42 -1.87 0.55 -15.65
N TYR A 43 -1.50 -0.71 -15.38
CA TYR A 43 -0.16 -1.07 -14.95
C TYR A 43 0.65 -1.67 -16.09
N THR A 44 1.94 -1.31 -16.18
CA THR A 44 2.90 -1.88 -17.14
C THR A 44 4.30 -1.96 -16.53
N LEU A 45 5.09 -2.96 -16.94
CA LEU A 45 6.54 -2.92 -16.73
C LEU A 45 7.14 -1.86 -17.67
N ASP A 46 7.94 -0.95 -17.11
CA ASP A 46 8.61 0.13 -17.83
C ASP A 46 10.09 0.18 -17.43
N THR A 47 10.89 0.97 -18.13
CA THR A 47 12.29 1.24 -17.77
C THR A 47 12.48 2.74 -17.57
N ASP A 48 12.94 3.12 -16.37
CA ASP A 48 13.22 4.50 -16.01
C ASP A 48 14.60 4.58 -15.34
N ASP A 49 15.45 5.49 -15.81
CA ASP A 49 16.87 5.60 -15.44
C ASP A 49 17.64 4.26 -15.53
N GLY A 50 17.31 3.44 -16.53
CA GLY A 50 17.97 2.15 -16.78
C GLY A 50 17.60 1.03 -15.80
N GLN A 51 16.59 1.26 -14.94
CA GLN A 51 16.05 0.25 -14.04
C GLN A 51 14.61 -0.09 -14.41
N GLN A 52 14.27 -1.38 -14.38
CA GLN A 52 12.89 -1.81 -14.56
C GLN A 52 12.04 -1.40 -13.35
N VAL A 53 10.87 -0.84 -13.63
CA VAL A 53 9.91 -0.29 -12.67
C VAL A 53 8.50 -0.69 -13.07
N VAL A 54 7.53 -0.56 -12.16
CA VAL A 54 6.11 -0.62 -12.52
C VAL A 54 5.62 0.80 -12.75
N ARG A 55 5.09 1.06 -13.94
CA ARG A 55 4.37 2.29 -14.29
C ARG A 55 2.88 2.08 -14.08
N ALA A 56 2.22 3.05 -13.48
CA ALA A 56 0.77 3.10 -13.28
C ALA A 56 0.23 4.39 -13.90
N ASP A 57 -0.70 4.28 -14.86
CA ASP A 57 -1.38 5.42 -15.46
C ASP A 57 -2.85 5.41 -15.04
N ALA A 58 -3.25 6.39 -14.23
CA ALA A 58 -4.63 6.63 -13.82
C ALA A 58 -5.20 7.86 -14.53
N ASP A 59 -6.43 7.71 -14.97
CA ASP A 59 -7.29 8.69 -15.65
C ASP A 59 -8.72 8.30 -15.31
N ASP A 60 -9.36 9.07 -14.42
CA ASP A 60 -10.70 8.77 -13.85
C ASP A 60 -10.87 7.29 -13.50
N SER A 61 -9.87 6.74 -12.78
CA SER A 61 -9.74 5.29 -12.56
C SER A 61 -9.05 4.96 -11.26
N ALA A 62 -9.30 3.75 -10.76
CA ALA A 62 -8.65 3.22 -9.58
C ALA A 62 -8.49 1.70 -9.63
N SER A 63 -7.27 1.24 -9.39
CA SER A 63 -6.95 -0.16 -9.13
C SER A 63 -5.54 -0.25 -8.57
N GLY A 64 -5.16 -1.39 -7.99
CA GLY A 64 -3.83 -1.65 -7.49
C GLY A 64 -3.19 -2.91 -8.07
N LEU A 65 -1.96 -3.16 -7.65
CA LEU A 65 -1.34 -4.49 -7.69
C LEU A 65 -0.99 -4.88 -6.25
N ILE A 66 -1.30 -6.12 -5.88
CA ILE A 66 -1.02 -6.65 -4.54
C ILE A 66 -0.10 -7.87 -4.61
N ALA A 67 0.89 -7.92 -3.74
CA ALA A 67 1.65 -9.11 -3.43
C ALA A 67 1.11 -9.69 -2.12
N ARG A 68 0.67 -10.95 -2.14
CA ARG A 68 0.28 -11.67 -0.93
C ARG A 68 1.51 -12.23 -0.25
N VAL A 69 1.61 -11.95 1.05
CA VAL A 69 2.72 -12.39 1.91
C VAL A 69 2.15 -12.90 3.21
N GLU A 70 2.93 -13.67 3.96
CA GLU A 70 2.60 -14.01 5.34
C GLU A 70 3.83 -13.73 6.20
N LEU A 71 3.87 -12.52 6.77
CA LEU A 71 5.03 -12.03 7.50
C LEU A 71 4.64 -11.72 8.94
N VAL A 72 5.13 -12.51 9.88
CA VAL A 72 4.98 -12.23 11.31
C VAL A 72 6.04 -11.18 11.70
N PRO A 73 5.64 -9.95 12.06
CA PRO A 73 6.61 -8.95 12.48
C PRO A 73 7.25 -9.33 13.82
N GLY A 74 8.56 -9.14 13.94
CA GLY A 74 9.25 -9.13 15.24
C GLY A 74 9.09 -7.77 15.94
N ASP A 75 10.13 -7.34 16.66
CA ASP A 75 10.11 -6.04 17.35
C ASP A 75 10.15 -4.83 16.41
N SER A 76 10.68 -5.03 15.19
CA SER A 76 10.80 -4.05 14.11
C SER A 76 10.77 -4.78 12.77
N LEU A 77 10.15 -4.16 11.77
CA LEU A 77 10.13 -4.63 10.39
C LEU A 77 10.12 -3.42 9.46
N THR A 78 11.18 -3.26 8.69
CA THR A 78 11.35 -2.11 7.79
C THR A 78 10.81 -2.43 6.40
N LEU A 79 10.04 -1.50 5.84
CA LEU A 79 9.69 -1.47 4.43
C LEU A 79 10.40 -0.29 3.77
N SER A 80 11.14 -0.56 2.69
CA SER A 80 11.80 0.48 1.89
C SER A 80 11.38 0.38 0.44
N TRP A 81 11.11 1.53 -0.18
CA TRP A 81 10.76 1.62 -1.59
C TRP A 81 11.20 2.95 -2.19
N ARG A 82 11.08 3.07 -3.50
CA ARG A 82 11.14 4.36 -4.18
C ARG A 82 9.96 4.53 -5.11
N TRP A 83 9.53 5.76 -5.29
CA TRP A 83 8.49 6.12 -6.24
C TRP A 83 8.77 7.46 -6.90
N LYS A 84 8.05 7.74 -7.98
CA LYS A 84 8.01 9.02 -8.69
C LYS A 84 6.58 9.24 -9.16
N VAL A 85 6.11 10.49 -9.16
CA VAL A 85 4.78 10.86 -9.67
C VAL A 85 4.90 11.98 -10.70
N SER A 86 4.00 12.01 -11.69
CA SER A 86 3.98 13.05 -12.73
C SER A 86 3.37 14.37 -12.25
N ASN A 87 2.51 14.32 -11.24
CA ASN A 87 1.78 15.45 -10.69
C ASN A 87 1.15 15.07 -9.33
N ILE A 88 0.51 16.04 -8.70
CA ILE A 88 -0.48 15.86 -7.63
C ILE A 88 -1.87 16.22 -8.18
N TYR A 89 -2.91 15.86 -7.44
CA TYR A 89 -4.29 16.24 -7.75
C TYR A 89 -4.64 17.59 -7.11
N GLU A 90 -5.19 18.51 -7.89
CA GLU A 90 -5.59 19.83 -7.40
C GLU A 90 -6.76 19.73 -6.42
N ALA A 91 -7.72 18.83 -6.69
CA ALA A 91 -8.90 18.59 -5.85
C ALA A 91 -8.63 17.58 -4.71
N GLY A 92 -7.43 16.99 -4.66
CA GLY A 92 -7.09 15.95 -3.69
C GLY A 92 -7.00 16.47 -2.24
N ASN A 93 -7.68 15.80 -1.32
CA ASN A 93 -7.71 16.09 0.11
C ASN A 93 -7.98 14.82 0.94
N ALA A 94 -6.95 14.32 1.62
CA ALA A 94 -7.00 13.09 2.42
C ALA A 94 -8.02 13.09 3.59
N ARG A 95 -8.60 14.26 3.92
CA ARG A 95 -9.62 14.38 4.98
C ARG A 95 -11.05 14.32 4.45
N GLU A 96 -11.24 14.29 3.14
CA GLU A 96 -12.54 14.36 2.48
C GLU A 96 -12.69 13.21 1.49
N LYS A 97 -13.85 12.55 1.48
CA LYS A 97 -14.10 11.40 0.59
C LYS A 97 -13.95 11.75 -0.89
N SER A 98 -14.39 12.94 -1.30
CA SER A 98 -14.29 13.41 -2.68
C SER A 98 -12.85 13.77 -3.11
N GLY A 99 -11.89 13.75 -2.19
CA GLY A 99 -10.49 14.06 -2.46
C GLY A 99 -9.54 12.92 -2.07
N ASP A 100 -10.04 11.72 -1.81
CA ASP A 100 -9.26 10.57 -1.33
C ASP A 100 -8.48 9.85 -2.46
N ASP A 101 -7.99 10.61 -3.43
CA ASP A 101 -7.16 10.15 -4.54
C ASP A 101 -5.69 10.50 -4.31
N TYR A 102 -4.79 9.58 -4.67
CA TYR A 102 -3.35 9.76 -4.50
C TYR A 102 -2.60 9.33 -5.75
N PRO A 103 -1.67 10.16 -6.26
CA PRO A 103 -0.90 9.78 -7.43
C PRO A 103 -0.05 8.53 -7.14
N ALA A 104 0.34 8.30 -5.88
CA ALA A 104 0.92 7.03 -5.46
C ALA A 104 0.58 6.69 -4.01
N ARG A 105 0.30 5.40 -3.76
CA ARG A 105 0.15 4.84 -2.41
C ARG A 105 0.65 3.41 -2.27
N ILE A 106 1.14 3.08 -1.07
CA ILE A 106 1.50 1.72 -0.64
C ILE A 106 0.55 1.28 0.47
N TYR A 107 -0.14 0.15 0.30
CA TYR A 107 -0.89 -0.50 1.37
C TYR A 107 -0.05 -1.58 2.04
N VAL A 108 -0.15 -1.66 3.37
CA VAL A 108 0.27 -2.81 4.15
C VAL A 108 -0.95 -3.33 4.90
N ALA A 109 -1.42 -4.50 4.50
CA ALA A 109 -2.60 -5.14 5.06
C ALA A 109 -2.19 -6.13 6.16
N PHE A 110 -2.81 -5.99 7.34
CA PHE A 110 -2.56 -6.85 8.48
C PHE A 110 -3.68 -7.88 8.66
N GLU A 111 -3.35 -9.03 9.22
CA GLU A 111 -4.28 -10.12 9.50
C GLU A 111 -5.44 -9.62 10.39
N PHE A 112 -6.64 -10.10 10.11
CA PHE A 112 -7.80 -9.81 10.93
C PHE A 112 -7.79 -10.66 12.22
N GLN A 113 -7.95 -10.01 13.37
CA GLN A 113 -8.04 -10.68 14.68
C GLN A 113 -9.50 -10.73 15.19
N PRO A 114 -10.29 -11.78 14.86
CA PRO A 114 -11.72 -11.86 15.19
C PRO A 114 -12.02 -11.87 16.69
N ASP A 115 -11.06 -12.32 17.52
CA ASP A 115 -11.23 -12.42 18.97
C ASP A 115 -11.17 -11.06 19.69
N LYS A 116 -10.66 -10.03 19.00
CA LYS A 116 -10.68 -8.64 19.47
C LYS A 116 -11.90 -7.86 18.96
N ALA A 117 -12.64 -8.40 17.98
CA ALA A 117 -13.82 -7.75 17.41
C ALA A 117 -15.06 -7.94 18.31
N GLY A 118 -15.79 -6.87 18.58
CA GLY A 118 -17.03 -6.91 19.38
C GLY A 118 -18.10 -7.81 18.73
N PHE A 119 -19.05 -8.32 19.53
CA PHE A 119 -20.08 -9.26 19.05
C PHE A 119 -20.85 -8.77 17.81
N PHE A 120 -21.13 -7.47 17.71
CA PHE A 120 -21.82 -6.85 16.58
C PHE A 120 -20.98 -6.76 15.29
N GLU A 121 -19.66 -6.70 15.42
CA GLU A 121 -18.73 -6.57 14.30
C GLU A 121 -18.58 -7.90 13.55
N ARG A 122 -18.63 -9.02 14.28
CA ARG A 122 -18.62 -10.38 13.72
C ARG A 122 -19.87 -10.67 12.87
N ALA A 123 -21.03 -10.14 13.26
CA ALA A 123 -22.29 -10.37 12.55
C ALA A 123 -22.38 -9.60 11.21
N ARG A 124 -21.77 -8.42 11.12
CA ARG A 124 -21.80 -7.56 9.91
C ARG A 124 -20.90 -8.10 8.78
N ARG A 125 -19.93 -8.97 9.09
CA ARG A 125 -18.87 -9.42 8.15
C ARG A 125 -19.23 -10.63 7.27
N LYS A 126 -20.10 -11.54 7.72
CA LYS A 126 -20.56 -12.67 6.88
C LYS A 126 -21.20 -12.23 5.55
N THR A 127 -21.69 -10.99 5.47
CA THR A 127 -22.29 -10.41 4.26
C THR A 127 -21.27 -9.73 3.34
N VAL A 128 -20.11 -9.32 3.87
CA VAL A 128 -19.08 -8.54 3.14
C VAL A 128 -18.00 -9.47 2.55
N GLU A 129 -17.66 -10.57 3.21
CA GLU A 129 -16.77 -11.62 2.65
C GLU A 129 -17.28 -12.19 1.32
N VAL A 130 -18.61 -12.22 1.14
CA VAL A 130 -19.27 -12.71 -0.08
C VAL A 130 -19.12 -11.74 -1.27
N LEU A 131 -18.86 -10.45 -1.01
CA LEU A 131 -18.76 -9.41 -2.04
C LEU A 131 -17.31 -9.11 -2.46
N PHE A 132 -16.32 -9.34 -1.58
CA PHE A 132 -14.92 -8.92 -1.77
C PHE A 132 -13.92 -10.07 -1.94
N GLY A 133 -14.35 -11.33 -1.85
CA GLY A 133 -13.42 -12.46 -1.84
C GLY A 133 -12.65 -12.56 -0.52
N GLU A 134 -12.05 -13.73 -0.32
CA GLU A 134 -11.48 -14.29 0.92
C GLU A 134 -11.00 -13.28 1.98
N THR A 135 -11.63 -13.34 3.17
CA THR A 135 -11.28 -12.68 4.44
C THR A 135 -10.78 -11.24 4.33
N LEU A 136 -11.68 -10.29 4.60
CA LEU A 136 -11.31 -8.88 4.70
C LEU A 136 -10.13 -8.72 5.66
N PRO A 137 -9.04 -8.05 5.24
CA PRO A 137 -7.92 -7.78 6.12
C PRO A 137 -8.39 -7.03 7.38
N GLY A 138 -7.56 -7.08 8.42
CA GLY A 138 -7.76 -6.36 9.66
C GLY A 138 -7.54 -4.86 9.46
N ASN A 139 -6.62 -4.31 10.24
CA ASN A 139 -6.19 -2.93 10.07
C ASN A 139 -5.23 -2.82 8.87
N ALA A 140 -5.11 -1.62 8.31
CA ALA A 140 -4.16 -1.33 7.24
C ALA A 140 -3.42 -0.02 7.48
N LEU A 141 -2.15 0.01 7.08
CA LEU A 141 -1.39 1.24 6.93
C LEU A 141 -1.36 1.61 5.45
N ASN A 142 -1.52 2.89 5.15
CA ASN A 142 -1.43 3.41 3.79
C ASN A 142 -0.44 4.57 3.71
N TYR A 143 0.69 4.34 3.05
CA TYR A 143 1.70 5.36 2.82
C TYR A 143 1.39 6.09 1.53
N ILE A 144 1.15 7.40 1.61
CA ILE A 144 0.68 8.20 0.47
C ILE A 144 1.68 9.27 0.06
N TRP A 145 1.71 9.53 -1.25
CA TRP A 145 2.08 10.84 -1.76
C TRP A 145 0.86 11.76 -1.63
N ALA A 146 0.81 12.54 -0.55
CA ALA A 146 -0.34 13.38 -0.27
C ALA A 146 -0.38 14.62 -1.16
N ASN A 147 -1.57 15.03 -1.59
CA ASN A 147 -1.73 16.27 -2.37
C ASN A 147 -1.48 17.53 -1.51
N GLN A 148 -2.05 17.58 -0.30
CA GLN A 148 -2.01 18.76 0.58
C GLN A 148 -1.70 18.45 2.05
N LEU A 149 -1.76 17.18 2.47
CA LEU A 149 -1.57 16.77 3.87
C LEU A 149 -0.08 16.87 4.24
N PRO A 150 0.32 17.60 5.30
CA PRO A 150 1.73 17.77 5.63
C PRO A 150 2.45 16.44 5.81
N GLU A 151 3.71 16.37 5.36
CA GLU A 151 4.54 15.19 5.54
C GLU A 151 4.62 14.77 7.02
N GLN A 152 4.71 13.46 7.23
CA GLN A 152 4.64 12.77 8.52
C GLN A 152 3.31 12.87 9.26
N SER A 153 2.28 13.49 8.68
CA SER A 153 0.94 13.44 9.24
C SER A 153 0.34 12.05 9.13
N MET A 154 -0.39 11.65 10.16
CA MET A 154 -1.17 10.42 10.20
C MET A 154 -2.65 10.77 10.42
N VAL A 155 -3.53 10.30 9.52
CA VAL A 155 -4.98 10.53 9.58
C VAL A 155 -5.73 9.25 9.27
N ALA A 156 -6.90 9.06 9.86
CA ALA A 156 -7.80 7.98 9.44
C ALA A 156 -8.28 8.23 8.02
N ASN A 157 -8.47 7.16 7.24
CA ASN A 157 -9.07 7.25 5.92
C ASN A 157 -10.52 7.81 6.01
N ALA A 158 -10.92 8.61 5.02
CA ALA A 158 -12.23 9.28 5.04
C ALA A 158 -13.44 8.30 4.99
N TYR A 159 -13.23 7.06 4.55
CA TYR A 159 -14.24 6.01 4.48
C TYR A 159 -14.23 5.06 5.69
N THR A 160 -13.10 4.90 6.38
CA THR A 160 -12.95 3.93 7.48
C THR A 160 -11.83 4.30 8.45
N ASP A 161 -12.03 4.04 9.73
CA ASP A 161 -11.01 4.17 10.78
C ASP A 161 -10.05 2.97 10.86
N LYS A 162 -10.32 1.90 10.12
CA LYS A 162 -9.46 0.71 10.03
C LYS A 162 -8.22 0.89 9.16
N THR A 163 -8.17 1.99 8.41
CA THR A 163 -7.05 2.32 7.54
C THR A 163 -6.47 3.65 8.00
N MET A 164 -5.18 3.64 8.31
CA MET A 164 -4.45 4.84 8.72
C MET A 164 -3.54 5.30 7.59
N MET A 165 -3.80 6.51 7.10
CA MET A 165 -3.08 7.18 6.04
C MET A 165 -1.89 7.93 6.63
N ILE A 166 -0.70 7.74 6.07
CA ILE A 166 0.56 8.37 6.50
C ILE A 166 1.16 9.10 5.30
N ALA A 167 1.23 10.43 5.37
CA ALA A 167 1.86 11.24 4.33
C ALA A 167 3.38 11.10 4.42
N VAL A 168 3.97 10.22 3.61
CA VAL A 168 5.44 10.04 3.57
C VAL A 168 6.12 10.96 2.56
N ASN A 169 5.34 11.47 1.59
CA ASN A 169 5.68 12.60 0.73
C ASN A 169 4.45 13.49 0.59
N SER A 170 4.64 14.79 0.33
CA SER A 170 3.50 15.66 0.08
C SER A 170 3.78 16.81 -0.89
N GLY A 171 2.76 17.15 -1.66
CA GLY A 171 2.73 18.35 -2.47
C GLY A 171 3.58 18.23 -3.74
N PRO A 172 3.78 19.37 -4.44
CA PRO A 172 4.38 19.38 -5.76
C PRO A 172 5.91 19.44 -5.77
N SER A 173 6.57 19.61 -4.62
CA SER A 173 8.00 19.97 -4.56
C SER A 173 8.96 18.92 -5.12
N GLN A 174 8.59 17.65 -5.09
CA GLN A 174 9.39 16.54 -5.60
C GLN A 174 8.72 15.81 -6.79
N VAL A 175 7.69 16.42 -7.38
CA VAL A 175 7.03 15.88 -8.59
C VAL A 175 8.07 15.74 -9.70
N GLY A 176 8.07 14.59 -10.39
CA GLY A 176 9.04 14.27 -11.43
C GLY A 176 10.38 13.75 -10.91
N GLU A 177 10.60 13.68 -9.60
CA GLU A 177 11.81 13.16 -8.98
C GLU A 177 11.57 11.78 -8.36
N TRP A 178 12.60 10.91 -8.38
CA TRP A 178 12.58 9.68 -7.59
C TRP A 178 12.82 10.00 -6.12
N VAL A 179 11.91 9.56 -5.26
CA VAL A 179 12.04 9.68 -3.82
C VAL A 179 12.07 8.29 -3.19
N THR A 180 13.05 8.07 -2.31
CA THR A 180 13.16 6.85 -1.52
C THR A 180 12.53 7.06 -0.14
N VAL A 181 11.70 6.11 0.26
CA VAL A 181 11.02 6.11 1.57
C VAL A 181 11.39 4.83 2.30
N THR A 182 11.61 4.96 3.61
CA THR A 182 11.88 3.84 4.52
C THR A 182 11.04 4.02 5.78
N ARG A 183 10.24 3.01 6.15
CA ARG A 183 9.33 3.04 7.30
C ARG A 183 9.48 1.79 8.16
N ASP A 184 9.34 1.94 9.47
CA ASP A 184 9.21 0.82 10.39
C ASP A 184 7.72 0.51 10.57
N LEU A 185 7.27 -0.60 9.98
CA LEU A 185 5.87 -1.01 9.96
C LEU A 185 5.34 -1.27 11.37
N VAL A 186 6.18 -1.77 12.28
CA VAL A 186 5.77 -2.08 13.65
C VAL A 186 5.58 -0.79 14.45
N ALA A 187 6.51 0.16 14.30
CA ALA A 187 6.40 1.46 14.95
C ALA A 187 5.17 2.24 14.44
N ASP A 188 4.96 2.26 13.13
CA ASP A 188 3.83 2.95 12.52
C ASP A 188 2.49 2.32 12.91
N TYR A 189 2.41 0.98 12.99
CA TYR A 189 1.21 0.29 13.45
C TYR A 189 0.90 0.59 14.92
N ARG A 190 1.90 0.56 15.80
CA ARG A 190 1.72 0.91 17.22
C ARG A 190 1.25 2.36 17.38
N GLN A 191 1.80 3.29 16.61
CA GLN A 191 1.37 4.69 16.63
C GLN A 191 -0.08 4.84 16.13
N ALA A 192 -0.44 4.11 15.08
CA ALA A 192 -1.76 4.14 14.45
C ALA A 192 -2.87 3.54 15.33
N PHE A 193 -2.61 2.38 15.94
CA PHE A 193 -3.65 1.55 16.56
C PHE A 193 -3.46 1.31 18.05
N GLY A 194 -2.30 1.67 18.62
CA GLY A 194 -2.04 1.55 20.06
C GLY A 194 -1.80 0.10 20.54
N GLU A 195 -1.55 -0.83 19.61
CA GLU A 195 -1.30 -2.24 19.92
C GLU A 195 -0.21 -2.86 19.02
N GLU A 196 0.19 -4.09 19.32
CA GLU A 196 1.13 -4.85 18.51
C GLU A 196 0.50 -5.30 17.18
N PRO A 197 1.22 -5.17 16.05
CA PRO A 197 0.71 -5.63 14.77
C PRO A 197 0.56 -7.16 14.74
N PRO A 198 -0.52 -7.70 14.15
CA PRO A 198 -0.56 -9.10 13.76
C PRO A 198 0.29 -9.33 12.49
N ALA A 199 0.21 -10.53 11.90
CA ALA A 199 0.93 -10.83 10.67
C ALA A 199 0.53 -9.87 9.53
N ILE A 200 1.47 -9.52 8.67
CA ILE A 200 1.19 -8.82 7.41
C ILE A 200 0.78 -9.89 6.40
N VAL A 201 -0.38 -9.67 5.77
CA VAL A 201 -0.99 -10.60 4.81
C VAL A 201 -0.90 -10.12 3.36
N GLY A 202 -0.47 -8.87 3.15
CA GLY A 202 -0.32 -8.31 1.82
C GLY A 202 0.32 -6.93 1.79
N VAL A 203 1.02 -6.65 0.71
CA VAL A 203 1.55 -5.33 0.37
C VAL A 203 1.05 -4.96 -1.02
N ALA A 204 0.48 -3.78 -1.19
CA ALA A 204 -0.04 -3.34 -2.49
C ALA A 204 0.51 -1.98 -2.90
N ILE A 205 0.71 -1.78 -4.20
CA ILE A 205 0.86 -0.46 -4.82
C ILE A 205 -0.49 -0.05 -5.41
N MET A 206 -0.79 1.24 -5.38
CA MET A 206 -2.00 1.75 -6.00
C MET A 206 -1.85 3.20 -6.45
N THR A 207 -2.42 3.52 -7.59
CA THR A 207 -2.64 4.88 -8.07
C THR A 207 -4.11 5.01 -8.42
N ASP A 208 -4.75 6.07 -7.95
CA ASP A 208 -6.19 6.30 -8.04
C ASP A 208 -6.54 7.75 -8.32
N ALA A 209 -7.55 7.94 -9.15
CA ALA A 209 -8.04 9.24 -9.62
C ALA A 209 -9.58 9.28 -9.77
N ASP A 210 -10.31 8.32 -9.17
CA ASP A 210 -11.75 8.15 -9.37
C ASP A 210 -12.60 9.11 -8.53
N ASN A 211 -12.06 9.70 -7.46
CA ASN A 211 -12.81 10.64 -6.61
C ASN A 211 -12.71 12.09 -7.11
N THR A 212 -11.56 12.46 -7.65
CA THR A 212 -11.25 13.77 -8.23
C THR A 212 -11.57 13.82 -9.72
N GLY A 213 -11.59 12.68 -10.41
CA GLY A 213 -11.74 12.59 -11.87
C GLY A 213 -10.53 13.15 -12.62
N GLU A 214 -9.39 13.31 -11.94
CA GLU A 214 -8.15 13.82 -12.52
C GLU A 214 -7.34 12.66 -13.15
N GLN A 215 -6.08 12.95 -13.49
CA GLN A 215 -5.16 11.97 -14.08
C GLN A 215 -3.76 12.11 -13.48
N ALA A 216 -3.08 11.00 -13.27
CA ALA A 216 -1.68 10.97 -12.88
C ALA A 216 -0.99 9.69 -13.34
N THR A 217 0.31 9.79 -13.56
CA THR A 217 1.21 8.65 -13.74
C THR A 217 2.10 8.52 -12.51
N ALA A 218 2.27 7.30 -12.03
CA ALA A 218 3.28 6.96 -11.05
C ALA A 218 4.23 5.88 -11.56
N TRP A 219 5.44 5.91 -11.03
CA TRP A 219 6.44 4.86 -11.21
C TRP A 219 6.84 4.33 -9.84
N TYR A 220 6.83 3.01 -9.70
CA TYR A 220 7.20 2.31 -8.49
C TYR A 220 8.47 1.50 -8.75
N GLY A 221 9.50 1.74 -7.94
CA GLY A 221 10.68 0.89 -7.87
C GLY A 221 10.49 -0.26 -6.89
N ASP A 222 11.51 -1.10 -6.73
CA ASP A 222 11.47 -2.26 -5.84
C ASP A 222 11.01 -1.90 -4.42
N LEU A 223 10.18 -2.77 -3.84
CA LEU A 223 9.86 -2.79 -2.42
C LEU A 223 10.69 -3.87 -1.74
N THR A 224 11.31 -3.56 -0.60
CA THR A 224 12.21 -4.47 0.14
C THR A 224 12.04 -4.40 1.64
#